data_AF-A0AAX0LAU6-F1
#
_entry.id   AF-A0AAX0LAU6-F1
#
_cell.length_a   1.000
_cell.length_b   1.000
_cell.length_c   1.000
_cell.angle_alpha   90.00
_cell.angle_beta   90.00
_cell.angle_gamma   90.00
#
_symmetry.space_group_name_H-M   'P 1'
#
loop_
_entity.id
_entity.type
_entity.pdbx_description
1 polymer ?
#
loop_
_entity_poly.entity_id
_entity_poly.type
_entity_poly.pdbx_seq_one_letter_code
_entity_poly.pdbx_strand_id
1 'polypeptide(L)'
;MKIIGHPLIKSKDIFFVDKIDESLKEKSVLFRYNHELIKKATELGLEFSIECFNTQQALIANAINAELIVCDENTALKFSELAEFYMFDSKIACVIQDENELEKLAKLKVDVAIFKEAIKNGNF
;
A
#
# COMPACT_ATOMS: atom_id res chain seq x y z
N MET A 1 11.09 3.15 -8.55
CA MET A 1 9.65 3.35 -8.26
C MET A 1 8.81 2.51 -9.22
N LYS A 2 7.81 1.77 -8.72
CA LYS A 2 6.72 1.12 -9.46
C LYS A 2 5.56 2.11 -9.59
N ILE A 3 4.81 2.07 -10.69
CA ILE A 3 3.66 2.96 -10.91
C ILE A 3 2.43 2.08 -11.19
N ILE A 4 1.32 2.37 -10.51
CA ILE A 4 0.05 1.63 -10.61
C ILE A 4 -1.05 2.62 -11.01
N GLY A 5 -1.87 2.27 -12.01
CA GLY A 5 -3.02 3.07 -12.47
C GLY A 5 -2.74 4.06 -13.59
N HIS A 6 -1.48 4.27 -13.97
CA HIS A 6 -1.15 5.15 -15.07
C HIS A 6 -1.62 4.60 -16.43
N PRO A 7 -2.23 5.40 -17.35
CA PRO A 7 -2.80 4.90 -18.61
C PRO A 7 -1.82 4.15 -19.53
N LEU A 8 -0.54 4.51 -19.48
CA LEU A 8 0.52 3.87 -20.28
C LEU A 8 1.13 2.62 -19.61
N ILE A 9 0.78 2.28 -18.37
CA ILE A 9 1.44 1.22 -17.59
C ILE A 9 0.40 0.19 -17.15
N LYS A 10 0.48 -1.03 -17.72
CA LYS A 10 -0.40 -2.13 -17.35
C LYS A 10 -0.20 -2.50 -15.89
N SER A 11 -1.26 -2.41 -15.10
CA SER A 11 -1.29 -2.75 -13.68
C SER A 11 -2.66 -3.32 -13.32
N LYS A 12 -2.73 -4.08 -12.22
CA LYS A 12 -4.00 -4.55 -11.67
C LYS A 12 -4.61 -3.44 -10.81
N ASP A 13 -5.94 -3.36 -10.82
CA ASP A 13 -6.67 -2.54 -9.86
C ASP A 13 -6.45 -3.05 -8.42
N ILE A 14 -6.50 -2.12 -7.48
CA ILE A 14 -6.43 -2.38 -6.04
C ILE A 14 -7.83 -2.18 -5.47
N PHE A 15 -8.34 -3.15 -4.72
CA PHE A 15 -9.66 -3.07 -4.11
C PHE A 15 -9.51 -2.65 -2.65
N PHE A 16 -9.99 -1.45 -2.34
CA PHE A 16 -10.14 -1.04 -0.94
C PHE A 16 -11.33 -1.78 -0.32
N VAL A 17 -11.13 -2.37 0.85
CA VAL A 17 -12.15 -3.17 1.53
C VAL A 17 -12.25 -2.81 3.01
N ASP A 18 -13.46 -2.93 3.54
CA ASP A 18 -13.79 -2.86 4.97
C ASP A 18 -14.11 -4.24 5.57
N LYS A 19 -14.12 -5.28 4.73
CA LYS A 19 -14.38 -6.67 5.09
C LYS A 19 -13.53 -7.61 4.26
N ILE A 20 -12.99 -8.63 4.92
CA ILE A 20 -12.26 -9.73 4.27
C ILE A 20 -13.15 -10.97 4.16
N ASP A 21 -13.18 -11.62 3.01
CA ASP A 21 -13.77 -12.94 2.78
C ASP A 21 -13.12 -13.66 1.58
N GLU A 22 -13.54 -14.89 1.30
CA GLU A 22 -12.93 -15.73 0.25
C GLU A 22 -13.09 -15.19 -1.17
N SER A 23 -14.07 -14.31 -1.43
CA SER A 23 -14.27 -13.70 -2.76
C SER A 23 -13.16 -12.71 -3.15
N LEU A 24 -12.25 -12.42 -2.22
CA LEU A 24 -11.07 -11.59 -2.42
C LEU A 24 -9.82 -12.38 -2.79
N LYS A 25 -9.88 -13.72 -2.82
CA LYS A 25 -8.80 -14.54 -3.37
C LYS A 25 -8.50 -14.08 -4.81
N GLU A 26 -7.22 -13.96 -5.13
CA GLU A 26 -6.68 -13.46 -6.42
C GLU A 26 -6.84 -11.95 -6.71
N LYS A 27 -7.47 -11.17 -5.82
CA LYS A 27 -7.53 -9.71 -5.93
C LYS A 27 -6.36 -9.06 -5.20
N SER A 28 -5.90 -7.90 -5.69
CA SER A 28 -5.03 -7.03 -4.91
C SER A 28 -5.90 -6.26 -3.92
N VAL A 29 -5.73 -6.54 -2.63
CA VAL A 29 -6.57 -6.00 -1.56
C VAL A 29 -5.82 -4.91 -0.82
N LEU A 30 -6.51 -3.81 -0.49
CA LEU A 30 -6.03 -2.75 0.39
C LEU A 30 -7.04 -2.50 1.51
N PHE A 31 -6.57 -2.34 2.73
CA PHE A 31 -7.41 -1.90 3.84
C PHE A 31 -6.61 -1.06 4.83
N ARG A 32 -7.31 -0.28 5.65
CA ARG A 32 -6.70 0.43 6.77
C ARG A 32 -6.22 -0.53 7.83
N TYR A 33 -5.07 -0.22 8.44
CA TYR A 33 -4.53 -1.00 9.54
C TYR A 33 -5.62 -1.33 10.57
N ASN A 34 -5.97 -2.61 10.66
CA ASN A 34 -7.02 -3.13 11.52
C ASN A 34 -6.69 -4.59 11.87
N HIS A 35 -6.61 -4.90 13.16
CA HIS A 35 -6.19 -6.23 13.62
C HIS A 35 -7.11 -7.37 13.15
N GLU A 36 -8.42 -7.14 13.06
CA GLU A 36 -9.37 -8.16 12.62
C GLU A 36 -9.22 -8.46 11.12
N LEU A 37 -9.09 -7.41 10.29
CA LEU A 37 -8.87 -7.56 8.85
C LEU A 37 -7.53 -8.23 8.56
N ILE A 38 -6.47 -7.80 9.25
CA ILE A 38 -5.13 -8.41 9.15
C ILE A 38 -5.20 -9.90 9.45
N LYS A 39 -5.73 -10.27 10.62
CA LYS A 39 -5.81 -11.67 11.04
C LYS A 39 -6.56 -12.50 10.00
N LYS A 40 -7.70 -12.00 9.53
CA LYS A 40 -8.52 -12.73 8.55
C LYS A 40 -7.84 -12.84 7.18
N ALA A 41 -7.14 -11.79 6.73
CA ALA A 41 -6.41 -11.80 5.47
C ALA A 41 -5.24 -12.81 5.52
N THR A 42 -4.52 -12.86 6.64
CA THR A 42 -3.46 -13.84 6.88
C THR A 42 -4.02 -15.27 6.94
N GLU A 43 -5.11 -15.51 7.66
CA GLU A 43 -5.76 -16.83 7.76
C GLU A 43 -6.22 -17.36 6.39
N LEU A 44 -6.69 -16.48 5.51
CA LEU A 44 -7.12 -16.82 4.16
C LEU A 44 -5.98 -16.86 3.13
N GLY A 45 -4.75 -16.51 3.53
CA GLY A 45 -3.58 -16.48 2.65
C GLY A 45 -3.71 -15.46 1.52
N LEU A 46 -4.34 -14.31 1.77
CA LEU A 46 -4.51 -13.25 0.78
C LEU A 46 -3.21 -12.46 0.58
N GLU A 47 -2.97 -12.00 -0.64
CA GLU A 47 -2.05 -10.90 -0.90
C GLU A 47 -2.76 -9.59 -0.55
N PHE A 48 -2.22 -8.85 0.42
CA PHE A 48 -2.84 -7.62 0.91
C PHE A 48 -1.83 -6.50 1.09
N SER A 49 -2.32 -5.28 0.94
CA SER A 49 -1.65 -4.02 1.26
C SER A 49 -2.35 -3.36 2.42
N ILE A 50 -1.61 -2.56 3.20
CA ILE A 50 -2.15 -1.90 4.40
C ILE A 50 -1.88 -0.41 4.36
N GLU A 51 -2.92 0.39 4.53
CA GLU A 51 -2.78 1.82 4.85
C GLU A 51 -2.37 1.97 6.31
N CYS A 52 -1.18 2.53 6.54
CA CYS A 52 -0.54 2.71 7.84
C CYS A 52 -0.36 4.19 8.17
N PHE A 53 -0.56 4.55 9.43
CA PHE A 53 -0.57 5.93 9.92
C PHE A 53 0.60 6.25 10.86
N ASN A 54 1.35 5.23 11.29
CA ASN A 54 2.52 5.41 12.15
C ASN A 54 3.55 4.27 11.98
N THR A 55 4.73 4.49 12.54
CA THR A 55 5.87 3.58 12.42
C THR A 55 5.57 2.19 12.99
N GLN A 56 4.85 2.08 14.10
CA GLN A 56 4.52 0.79 14.70
C GLN A 56 3.66 -0.04 13.75
N GLN A 57 2.67 0.58 13.11
CA GLN A 57 1.83 -0.09 12.11
C GLN A 57 2.63 -0.52 10.89
N ALA A 58 3.51 0.34 10.38
CA ALA A 58 4.35 0.02 9.23
C ALA A 58 5.32 -1.16 9.51
N LEU A 59 5.95 -1.19 10.68
CA LEU A 59 6.83 -2.29 11.09
C LEU A 59 6.06 -3.61 11.21
N ILE A 60 4.86 -3.58 11.80
CA ILE A 60 4.00 -4.76 11.91
C ILE A 60 3.54 -5.21 10.51
N ALA A 61 3.10 -4.29 9.66
CA ALA A 61 2.67 -4.57 8.29
C ALA A 61 3.79 -5.26 7.48
N ASN A 62 5.04 -4.82 7.65
CA ASN A 62 6.20 -5.52 7.07
C ASN A 62 6.38 -6.92 7.66
N ALA A 63 6.32 -7.07 8.98
CA ALA A 63 6.52 -8.37 9.64
C ALA A 63 5.46 -9.43 9.26
N ILE A 64 4.27 -9.00 8.83
CA ILE A 64 3.21 -9.89 8.32
C ILE A 64 3.20 -10.00 6.78
N ASN A 65 4.24 -9.51 6.12
CA ASN A 65 4.43 -9.57 4.66
C ASN A 65 3.34 -8.85 3.85
N ALA A 66 2.89 -7.67 4.30
CA ALA A 66 2.04 -6.82 3.46
C ALA A 66 2.79 -6.46 2.16
N GLU A 67 2.12 -6.57 1.01
CA GLU A 67 2.73 -6.28 -0.30
C GLU A 67 3.16 -4.81 -0.38
N LEU A 68 2.23 -3.91 -0.02
CA LEU A 68 2.46 -2.47 0.03
C LEU A 68 2.07 -1.93 1.41
N ILE A 69 2.88 -0.99 1.88
CA ILE A 69 2.57 -0.14 3.02
C ILE A 69 2.19 1.22 2.44
N VAL A 70 0.89 1.46 2.37
CA VAL A 70 0.33 2.72 1.87
C VAL A 70 0.35 3.74 2.99
N CYS A 71 0.82 4.95 2.71
CA CYS A 71 0.95 6.01 3.69
C CYS A 71 0.75 7.38 3.05
N ASP A 72 0.52 8.39 3.88
CA ASP A 72 0.46 9.77 3.44
C ASP A 72 1.86 10.34 3.21
N GLU A 73 1.93 11.47 2.52
CA GLU A 73 3.21 12.11 2.21
C GLU A 73 3.98 12.57 3.45
N ASN A 74 3.27 12.88 4.55
CA ASN A 74 3.87 13.32 5.80
C ASN A 74 4.67 12.21 6.49
N THR A 75 4.25 10.95 6.28
CA THR A 75 4.89 9.76 6.87
C THR A 75 5.78 9.02 5.87
N ALA A 76 5.59 9.23 4.57
CA ALA A 76 6.30 8.56 3.49
C ALA A 76 7.82 8.57 3.64
N LEU A 77 8.44 9.75 3.80
CA LEU A 77 9.91 9.84 3.91
C LEU A 77 10.43 9.01 5.10
N LYS A 78 9.76 9.13 6.25
CA LYS A 78 10.14 8.39 7.46
C LYS A 78 10.02 6.88 7.26
N PHE A 79 8.95 6.42 6.60
CA PHE A 79 8.75 5.00 6.33
C PHE A 79 9.76 4.47 5.32
N SER A 80 10.05 5.23 4.27
CA SER A 80 11.08 4.87 3.27
C SER A 80 12.47 4.78 3.88
N GLU A 81 12.85 5.70 4.76
CA GLU A 81 14.14 5.64 5.47
C GLU A 81 14.23 4.43 6.41
N LEU A 82 13.12 4.06 7.08
CA LEU A 82 13.07 2.83 7.87
C LEU A 82 13.16 1.59 6.99
N ALA A 83 12.52 1.58 5.82
CA ALA A 83 12.51 0.45 4.92
C ALA A 83 13.91 0.12 4.38
N GLU A 84 14.72 1.15 4.12
CA GLU A 84 16.12 1.01 3.67
C GLU A 84 16.97 0.12 4.60
N PHE A 85 16.65 0.06 5.90
CA PHE A 85 17.44 -0.68 6.89
C PHE A 85 16.67 -1.81 7.61
N TYR A 86 15.34 -1.74 7.68
CA TYR A 86 14.54 -2.59 8.59
C TYR A 86 13.32 -3.27 7.94
N MET A 87 12.87 -2.84 6.76
CA MET A 87 11.61 -3.34 6.14
C MET A 87 11.85 -3.75 4.68
N PHE A 88 12.68 -4.79 4.49
CA PHE A 88 13.16 -5.19 3.17
C PHE A 88 12.11 -5.85 2.25
N ASP A 89 11.07 -6.45 2.83
CA ASP A 89 10.09 -7.25 2.07
C ASP A 89 8.90 -6.41 1.57
N SER A 90 8.48 -5.39 2.34
CA SER A 90 7.37 -4.50 1.96
C SER A 90 7.85 -3.26 1.20
N LYS A 91 7.00 -2.76 0.29
CA LYS A 91 7.26 -1.51 -0.45
C LYS A 91 6.47 -0.35 0.13
N ILE A 92 7.09 0.82 0.23
CA ILE A 92 6.38 2.05 0.63
C ILE A 92 5.62 2.63 -0.55
N ALA A 93 4.34 2.93 -0.35
CA ALA A 93 3.44 3.39 -1.39
C ALA A 93 2.69 4.67 -0.98
N CYS A 94 2.47 5.55 -1.95
CA CYS A 94 1.63 6.74 -1.79
C CYS A 94 0.58 6.82 -2.90
N VAL A 95 -0.60 7.33 -2.56
CA VAL A 95 -1.67 7.62 -3.52
C VAL A 95 -1.49 9.02 -4.08
N ILE A 96 -1.61 9.17 -5.41
CA ILE A 96 -1.48 10.43 -6.14
C ILE A 96 -2.70 10.65 -7.03
N GLN A 97 -3.00 11.91 -7.33
CA GLN A 97 -4.05 12.31 -8.27
C GLN A 97 -3.52 12.37 -9.70
N ASP A 98 -2.29 12.86 -9.88
CA ASP A 98 -1.72 13.03 -11.22
C ASP A 98 -0.18 12.89 -11.28
N GLU A 99 0.34 12.82 -12.51
CA GLU A 99 1.75 12.60 -12.80
C GLU A 99 2.71 13.68 -12.24
N ASN A 100 2.23 14.89 -11.98
CA ASN A 100 3.08 15.99 -11.49
C ASN A 100 3.58 15.71 -10.06
N GLU A 101 2.92 14.81 -9.33
CA GLU A 101 3.32 14.39 -7.98
C GLU A 101 4.47 13.37 -7.97
N LEU A 102 4.80 12.76 -9.12
CA LEU A 102 5.84 11.73 -9.21
C LEU A 102 7.23 12.25 -8.80
N GLU A 103 7.56 13.49 -9.17
CA GLU A 103 8.84 14.11 -8.77
C GLU A 103 8.94 14.26 -7.25
N LYS A 104 7.81 14.60 -6.61
CA LYS A 104 7.74 14.72 -5.15
C LYS A 104 7.90 13.35 -4.48
N LEU A 105 7.20 12.32 -4.96
CA LEU A 105 7.36 10.97 -4.43
C LEU A 105 8.80 10.44 -4.57
N ALA A 106 9.49 10.77 -5.67
CA ALA A 106 10.88 10.39 -5.87
C ALA A 106 11.80 11.04 -4.81
N LYS A 107 11.57 12.32 -4.46
CA LYS A 107 12.27 13.01 -3.37
C LYS A 107 11.99 12.40 -2.00
N LEU A 108 10.78 11.87 -1.81
CA LEU A 108 10.38 11.16 -0.59
C LEU A 108 10.88 9.70 -0.55
N LYS A 109 11.65 9.25 -1.54
CA LYS A 109 12.14 7.87 -1.68
C LYS A 109 11.02 6.82 -1.66
N VAL A 110 9.86 7.14 -2.21
CA VAL A 110 8.72 6.21 -2.25
C VAL A 110 8.92 5.14 -3.33
N ASP A 111 8.66 3.88 -2.98
CA ASP A 111 8.83 2.75 -3.90
C ASP A 111 7.71 2.64 -4.92
N VAL A 112 6.48 3.01 -4.55
CA VAL A 112 5.29 2.83 -5.40
C VAL A 112 4.40 4.07 -5.42
N ALA A 113 4.11 4.56 -6.62
CA ALA A 113 3.06 5.55 -6.86
C ALA A 113 1.77 4.83 -7.28
N ILE A 114 0.66 5.11 -6.60
CA ILE A 114 -0.66 4.56 -6.91
C ILE A 114 -1.56 5.72 -7.36
N PHE A 115 -1.96 5.75 -8.62
CA PHE A 115 -2.99 6.68 -9.07
C PHE A 115 -4.31 6.34 -8.40
N LYS A 116 -5.00 7.35 -7.89
CA LYS A 116 -6.26 7.19 -7.15
C LYS A 116 -7.28 6.35 -7.92
N GLU A 117 -7.34 6.47 -9.23
CA GLU A 117 -8.27 5.75 -10.11
C GLU A 117 -8.03 4.23 -10.11
N ALA A 118 -6.83 3.77 -9.76
CA ALA A 118 -6.55 2.34 -9.60
C ALA A 118 -7.16 1.76 -8.32
N ILE A 119 -7.48 2.59 -7.33
CA ILE A 119 -8.12 2.14 -6.10
C ILE A 119 -9.63 2.16 -6.28
N LYS A 120 -10.24 0.98 -6.24
CA LYS A 120 -11.70 0.80 -6.28
C LYS A 120 -12.25 0.80 -4.86
N ASN A 121 -13.43 1.39 -4.67
CA ASN A 121 -14.18 1.41 -3.41
C ASN A 121 -13.50 2.10 -2.21
N GLY A 122 -12.43 2.86 -2.45
CA GLY A 122 -11.70 3.61 -1.42
C GLY A 122 -11.80 5.12 -1.64
N ASN A 123 -11.87 5.88 -0.54
CA ASN A 123 -11.72 7.33 -0.58
C ASN A 123 -10.33 7.70 -0.06
N PHE A 124 -9.43 7.98 -1.01
CA PHE A 124 -8.07 8.49 -0.82
C PHE A 124 -7.95 9.90 -1.39
#